data_AF-A0A4R0MT09-F1
#
_entry.id   AF-A0A4R0MT09-F1
#
_cell.length_a   1.000
_cell.length_b   1.000
_cell.length_c   1.000
_cell.angle_alpha   90.00
_cell.angle_beta   90.00
_cell.angle_gamma   90.00
#
_symmetry.space_group_name_H-M   'P 1'
#
loop_
_entity.id
_entity.type
_entity.pdbx_description
1 polymer ?
#
loop_
_entity_poly.entity_id
_entity_poly.type
_entity_poly.pdbx_seq_one_letter_code
_entity_poly.pdbx_strand_id
1 'polypeptide(L)' 'MNILYFLVGCSVVMALIFLGAFIWSLKSGQHDDVVTPAMRMLFDEEEVES' A
#
# COMPACT_ATOMS: atom_id res chain seq x y z
N MET A 1 -7.23 37.22 2.53
CA MET A 1 -5.80 36.86 2.69
C MET A 1 -5.56 35.86 3.82
N ASN A 2 -6.18 36.00 5.00
CA ASN A 2 -5.92 35.11 6.15
C ASN A 2 -6.34 33.64 5.92
N ILE A 3 -7.48 33.42 5.25
CA ILE A 3 -7.98 32.07 4.96
C ILE A 3 -7.10 31.28 3.98
N LEU A 4 -6.37 31.98 3.10
CA LEU A 4 -5.48 31.34 2.12
C LEU A 4 -4.31 30.65 2.83
N TYR A 5 -3.72 31.29 3.85
CA TYR A 5 -2.64 30.67 4.63
C TYR A 5 -3.11 29.41 5.37
N PHE A 6 -4.33 29.44 5.92
CA PHE A 6 -4.94 28.27 6.53
C PHE A 6 -5.17 27.13 5.51
N LEU A 7 -5.71 27.47 4.34
CA LEU A 7 -5.99 26.50 3.27
C LEU A 7 -4.70 25.87 2.72
N VAL A 8 -3.64 26.66 2.57
CA VAL A 8 -2.31 26.17 2.17
C VAL A 8 -1.78 25.19 3.22
N GLY A 9 -1.83 25.54 4.50
CA GLY A 9 -1.43 24.64 5.59
C GLY A 9 -2.22 23.33 5.57
N CYS A 10 -3.54 23.40 5.42
CA CYS A 10 -4.41 22.23 5.32
C CYS A 10 -4.05 21.33 4.13
N SER A 11 -3.77 21.92 2.96
CA SER A 11 -3.37 21.17 1.76
C SER A 11 -2.03 20.43 1.95
N VAL A 12 -1.05 21.05 2.61
CA VAL A 12 0.25 20.43 2.89
C VAL A 12 0.09 19.29 3.89
N VAL A 13 -0.71 19.48 4.95
CA VAL A 13 -1.02 18.41 5.91
C VAL A 13 -1.69 17.23 5.23
N MET A 14 -2.69 17.47 4.36
CA MET A 14 -3.33 16.43 3.58
C MET A 14 -2.33 15.68 2.70
N ALA A 15 -1.45 16.39 1.99
CA ALA A 15 -0.42 15.78 1.16
C ALA A 15 0.54 14.89 1.98
N LEU A 16 0.95 15.34 3.17
CA LEU A 16 1.80 14.54 4.07
C LEU A 16 1.10 13.29 4.59
N ILE A 17 -0.21 13.37 4.89
CA ILE A 17 -1.00 12.19 5.29
C ILE A 17 -1.02 11.16 4.16
N PHE A 18 -1.31 11.58 2.93
CA PHE A 18 -1.31 10.68 1.77
C PHE A 18 0.07 10.08 1.52
N LEU A 19 1.14 10.87 1.64
CA LEU A 19 2.51 10.39 1.50
C LEU A 19 2.86 9.36 2.59
N GLY A 20 2.49 9.61 3.83
CA GLY A 20 2.71 8.68 4.95
C GLY A 20 1.96 7.36 4.75
N ALA A 21 0.68 7.43 4.35
CA ALA A 21 -0.11 6.26 4.01
C ALA A 21 0.50 5.46 2.85
N PHE A 22 1.01 6.14 1.83
CA PHE A 22 1.68 5.53 0.69
C PHE A 22 2.95 4.77 1.11
N ILE A 23 3.82 5.39 1.91
CA ILE A 23 5.04 4.74 2.42
C ILE A 23 4.68 3.54 3.31
N TRP A 24 3.66 3.67 4.16
CA TRP A 24 3.17 2.56 4.98
C TRP A 24 2.67 1.40 4.12
N SER A 25 1.92 1.67 3.05
CA SER A 25 1.45 0.66 2.10
C SER A 25 2.61 -0.07 1.41
N LEU A 26 3.67 0.64 1.00
CA LEU A 26 4.86 0.03 0.41
C LEU A 26 5.58 -0.89 1.40
N LYS A 27 5.67 -0.48 2.68
CA LYS A 27 6.32 -1.29 3.72
C LYS A 27 5.46 -2.49 4.17
N SER A 28 4.14 -2.42 4.00
CA SER A 28 3.21 -3.46 4.44
C SER A 28 3.30 -4.77 3.64
N GLY A 29 4.10 -4.85 2.57
CA GLY A 29 4.24 -6.06 1.77
C GLY A 29 2.95 -6.50 1.07
N GLN A 30 1.93 -5.62 0.99
CA GLN A 30 0.68 -5.92 0.26
C GLN A 30 0.90 -6.17 -1.23
N HIS A 31 2.06 -5.76 -1.75
CA HIS A 31 2.49 -6.03 -3.12
C HIS A 31 3.15 -7.40 -3.30
N ASP A 32 3.41 -8.15 -2.23
CA ASP A 32 4.10 -9.45 -2.30
C ASP A 32 3.13 -10.58 -2.68
N ASP A 33 1.82 -10.38 -2.50
CA ASP A 33 0.78 -11.35 -2.88
C ASP A 33 0.35 -11.13 -4.35
N VAL A 34 1.30 -11.31 -5.26
CA VAL A 34 1.09 -11.19 -6.72
C VAL A 34 0.46 -12.43 -7.36
N VAL A 35 0.44 -13.55 -6.64
CA VAL A 35 -0.08 -14.83 -7.11
C VAL A 35 -1.48 -15.03 -6.59
N THR A 36 -2.45 -15.18 -7.49
CA THR A 36 -3.84 -15.42 -7.09
C THR A 36 -3.93 -16.75 -6.31
N PRO A 37 -4.74 -16.82 -5.23
CA PRO A 37 -4.86 -18.03 -4.41
C PRO A 37 -5.24 -19.29 -5.20
N ALA A 38 -5.98 -19.15 -6.30
CA ALA A 38 -6.30 -20.27 -7.20
C ALA A 38 -5.07 -20.87 -7.90
N MET A 39 -4.08 -20.06 -8.26
CA MET A 39 -2.84 -20.53 -8.88
C MET A 39 -1.95 -21.22 -7.84
N ARG A 40 -1.83 -20.67 -6.63
CA ARG A 40 -1.09 -21.31 -5.52
C ARG A 40 -1.61 -22.74 -5.25
N MET A 41 -2.93 -22.92 -5.22
CA MET A 41 -3.54 -24.23 -4.97
C MET A 41 -3.24 -25.28 -6.07
N LEU A 42 -2.98 -24.86 -7.31
CA LEU A 42 -2.67 -25.78 -8.41
C LEU A 42 -1.22 -26.29 -8.40
N PHE A 43 -0.29 -25.54 -7.79
CA PHE A 43 1.15 -25.86 -7.80
C PHE A 43 1.68 -26.30 -6.42
N ASP A 44 0.99 -25.96 -5.32
CA ASP A 44 1.38 -26.40 -3.96
C ASP A 44 1.31 -27.93 -3.76
N GLU A 45 0.57 -28.67 -4.59
CA GLU A 45 0.46 -30.14 -4.51
C GLU A 45 1.67 -30.88 -5.14
N GLU A 46 2.52 -30.21 -5.94
CA GLU A 46 3.68 -30.85 -6.60
C GLU A 46 4.96 -30.87 -5.74
N GLU A 47 5.07 -30.05 -4.67
CA GLU A 47 6.31 -29.93 -3.87
C GLU A 47 6.41 -30.91 -2.67
N VAL A 48 5.41 -31.76 -2.42
CA VAL A 48 5.38 -32.66 -1.23
C VAL A 48 6.03 -34.03 -1.48
N GLU A 49 6.45 -34.36 -2.71
CA GLU A 49 7.21 -35.59 -2.99
C GLU A 49 8.73 -35.36 -2.96
N SER A 50 9.32 -35.40 -1.76
CA SER A 50 10.74 -35.74 -1.54
C SER A 50 10.93 -36.65 -0.34
#